data_AF-A0A8B7TVH7-F1
#
_entry.id   AF-A0A8B7TVH7-F1
#
_cell.length_a   1.000
_cell.length_b   1.000
_cell.length_c   1.000
_cell.angle_alpha   90.00
_cell.angle_beta   90.00
_cell.angle_gamma   90.00
#
_symmetry.space_group_name_H-M   'P 1'
#
loop_
_entity.id
_entity.type
_entity.pdbx_description
1 polymer ?
#
loop_
_entity_poly.entity_id
_entity_poly.type
_entity_poly.pdbx_seq_one_letter_code
_entity_poly.pdbx_strand_id
1 'polypeptide(L)'
;MAVSRRPVALALCVFLSLCRAGAQHGPACAKWCPPNSVCVSGTACRCKLGFSPPDKLITSPTGTCDDINECAAPLKVSCGKFADCENTEGSYYCTCSPGYELESGGKNFSNESENTCRGKSRNSDA
;
A
#
# COMPACT_ATOMS: atom_id res chain seq x y z
N MET A 1 48.25 50.17 -15.62
CA MET A 1 46.96 49.50 -15.38
C MET A 1 47.11 48.01 -15.71
N ALA A 2 46.41 47.16 -14.96
CA ALA A 2 46.29 45.70 -15.05
C ALA A 2 47.45 44.84 -14.46
N VAL A 3 47.27 44.42 -13.20
CA VAL A 3 47.85 43.19 -12.64
C VAL A 3 46.81 42.09 -12.81
N SER A 4 47.13 41.01 -13.53
CA SER A 4 46.30 39.80 -13.59
C SER A 4 47.19 38.60 -13.33
N ARG A 5 47.02 37.97 -12.15
CA ARG A 5 47.75 36.76 -11.75
C ARG A 5 47.00 35.55 -12.31
N ARG A 6 47.61 34.82 -13.25
CA ARG A 6 47.16 33.47 -13.63
C ARG A 6 48.01 32.44 -12.86
N PRO A 7 47.43 31.60 -12.00
CA PRO A 7 48.17 30.51 -11.38
C PRO A 7 48.43 29.38 -12.40
N VAL A 8 49.60 28.76 -12.23
CA VAL A 8 50.20 27.71 -13.07
C VAL A 8 49.34 26.44 -13.03
N ALA A 9 49.01 25.92 -14.21
CA ALA A 9 48.32 24.64 -14.39
C ALA A 9 49.32 23.48 -14.24
N LEU A 10 49.00 22.49 -13.40
CA LEU A 10 49.72 21.21 -13.33
C LEU A 10 48.76 20.07 -12.89
N ALA A 11 48.88 18.95 -13.62
CA ALA A 11 48.43 17.58 -13.34
C ALA A 11 46.97 17.16 -13.67
N LEU A 12 46.84 16.61 -14.89
CA LEU A 12 46.35 15.25 -15.22
C LEU A 12 45.23 14.63 -14.36
N CYS A 13 44.04 14.50 -14.95
CA CYS A 13 43.14 13.37 -14.72
C CYS A 13 42.31 13.09 -15.99
N VAL A 14 42.75 12.09 -16.74
CA VAL A 14 42.01 11.46 -17.84
C VAL A 14 41.11 10.40 -17.22
N PHE A 15 39.84 10.72 -16.97
CA PHE A 15 38.76 9.72 -16.92
C PHE A 15 37.44 10.40 -17.29
N LEU A 16 36.85 9.94 -18.40
CA LEU A 16 35.46 10.17 -18.81
C LEU A 16 34.49 9.59 -17.77
N SER A 17 34.41 10.20 -16.61
CA SER A 17 33.30 9.96 -15.69
C SER A 17 32.34 11.13 -15.89
N LEU A 18 31.32 10.88 -16.72
CA LEU A 18 30.03 11.54 -16.59
C LEU A 18 29.82 11.77 -15.09
N CYS A 19 29.66 13.01 -14.63
CA CYS A 19 28.97 13.22 -13.37
C CYS A 19 27.60 12.58 -13.58
N ARG A 20 27.48 11.29 -13.25
CA ARG A 20 26.22 10.59 -13.18
C ARG A 20 25.38 11.49 -12.31
N ALA A 21 24.28 11.95 -12.89
CA ALA A 21 23.23 12.65 -12.19
C ALA A 21 23.13 12.01 -10.81
N GLY A 22 23.49 12.77 -9.78
CA GLY A 22 23.06 12.47 -8.44
C GLY A 22 21.55 12.63 -8.48
N ALA A 23 20.85 11.62 -8.99
CA ALA A 23 19.50 11.33 -8.57
C ALA A 23 19.65 11.26 -7.06
N GLN A 24 19.28 12.35 -6.40
CA GLN A 24 19.08 12.39 -4.96
C GLN A 24 17.98 11.36 -4.72
N HIS A 25 18.42 10.10 -4.57
CA HIS A 25 17.62 9.09 -3.94
C HIS A 25 17.32 9.71 -2.59
N GLY A 26 16.04 10.01 -2.35
CA GLY A 26 15.57 10.48 -1.06
C GLY A 26 16.17 9.61 0.06
N PRO A 27 16.17 10.09 1.31
CA PRO A 27 16.86 9.42 2.41
C PRO A 27 16.57 7.92 2.35
N ALA A 28 17.62 7.13 2.07
CA ALA A 28 17.47 5.70 1.92
C ALA A 28 16.83 5.18 3.20
N CYS A 29 15.69 4.51 3.06
CA CYS A 29 14.93 4.09 4.23
C CYS A 29 15.73 3.10 5.06
N ALA A 30 15.44 3.06 6.36
CA ALA A 30 15.95 2.02 7.23
C ALA A 30 15.62 0.64 6.65
N LYS A 31 16.67 -0.18 6.45
CA LYS A 31 16.52 -1.54 5.92
C LYS A 31 15.66 -2.45 6.80
N TRP A 32 15.46 -2.07 8.06
CA TRP A 32 14.67 -2.82 9.04
C TRP A 32 13.17 -2.47 9.03
N CYS A 33 12.70 -1.57 8.15
CA CYS A 33 11.26 -1.40 7.97
C CYS A 33 10.59 -2.75 7.66
N PRO A 34 9.51 -3.12 8.36
CA PRO A 34 8.84 -4.39 8.12
C PRO A 34 8.21 -4.44 6.72
N PRO A 35 7.92 -5.64 6.19
CA PRO A 35 7.05 -5.78 5.02
C PRO A 35 5.71 -5.09 5.27
N ASN A 36 4.97 -4.79 4.20
CA ASN A 36 3.67 -4.12 4.29
C ASN A 36 3.70 -2.74 5.00
N SER A 37 4.86 -2.07 4.94
CA SER A 37 5.04 -0.69 5.41
C SER A 37 5.44 0.25 4.28
N VAL A 38 5.32 1.55 4.54
CA VAL A 38 5.85 2.63 3.71
C VAL A 38 6.84 3.46 4.53
N CYS A 39 7.90 3.91 3.86
CA CYS A 39 8.87 4.80 4.46
C CYS A 39 8.26 6.19 4.69
N VAL A 40 8.33 6.69 5.92
CA VAL A 40 7.90 8.06 6.26
C VAL A 40 9.13 8.97 6.37
N SER A 41 10.21 8.45 6.96
CA SER A 41 11.52 9.10 7.03
C SER A 41 12.62 8.05 7.04
N GLY A 42 13.90 8.46 6.93
CA GLY A 42 15.04 7.53 6.90
C GLY A 42 15.11 6.54 8.09
N THR A 43 14.42 6.82 9.19
CA THR A 43 14.37 5.97 10.41
C THR A 43 12.95 5.70 10.89
N ALA A 44 11.93 5.98 10.09
CA ALA A 44 10.54 5.74 10.47
C ALA A 44 9.72 5.19 9.31
N CYS A 45 8.96 4.16 9.61
CA CYS A 45 8.04 3.50 8.69
C CYS A 45 6.63 3.59 9.27
N ARG A 46 5.60 3.47 8.45
CA ARG A 46 4.22 3.23 8.91
C ARG A 46 3.62 2.10 8.11
N CYS A 47 2.67 1.37 8.69
CA CYS A 47 1.99 0.32 7.95
C CYS A 47 1.21 0.87 6.75
N LYS A 48 1.13 0.07 5.69
CA LYS A 48 0.21 0.31 4.57
C LYS A 48 -1.24 0.20 5.10
N LEU A 49 -2.19 0.72 4.33
CA LEU A 49 -3.61 0.53 4.63
C LEU A 49 -3.94 -0.98 4.64
N GLY A 50 -4.84 -1.40 5.52
CA GLY A 50 -5.17 -2.82 5.75
C GLY A 50 -4.20 -3.54 6.69
N PHE A 51 -3.19 -2.85 7.25
CA PHE A 51 -2.24 -3.44 8.17
C PHE A 51 -2.18 -2.67 9.50
N SER A 52 -1.92 -3.40 10.57
CA SER A 52 -1.87 -2.88 11.94
C SER A 52 -0.45 -2.83 12.50
N PRO A 53 -0.15 -1.89 13.39
CA PRO A 53 -1.03 -0.84 13.90
C PRO A 53 -1.20 0.33 12.90
N PRO A 54 -2.45 0.79 12.65
CA PRO A 54 -2.68 1.93 11.76
C PRO A 54 -2.10 3.21 12.38
N ASP A 55 -1.59 4.10 11.52
CA ASP A 55 -1.06 5.43 11.86
C ASP A 55 0.06 5.49 12.91
N LYS A 56 0.58 4.35 13.35
CA LYS A 56 1.72 4.27 14.25
C LYS A 56 3.02 4.28 13.46
N LEU A 57 3.94 5.17 13.86
CA LEU A 57 5.30 5.15 13.37
C LEU A 57 6.07 3.99 14.01
N ILE A 58 6.70 3.20 13.16
CA ILE A 58 7.62 2.12 13.50
C ILE A 58 9.03 2.68 13.41
N THR A 59 9.66 2.80 14.58
CA THR A 59 11.03 3.32 14.74
C THR A 59 11.99 2.25 15.28
N SER A 60 11.56 0.99 15.30
CA SER A 60 12.29 -0.16 15.85
C SER A 60 12.29 -1.34 14.85
N PRO A 61 13.39 -2.11 14.76
CA PRO A 61 13.47 -3.31 13.92
C PRO A 61 12.51 -4.45 14.33
N THR A 62 11.92 -4.37 15.52
CA THR A 62 10.95 -5.37 16.01
C THR A 62 9.51 -5.04 15.65
N GLY A 63 9.26 -3.94 14.94
CA GLY A 63 7.91 -3.59 14.51
C GLY A 63 7.39 -4.53 13.43
N THR A 64 6.10 -4.84 13.48
CA THR A 64 5.39 -5.64 12.47
C THR A 64 4.28 -4.80 11.84
N CYS A 65 3.88 -5.19 10.64
CA CYS A 65 2.68 -4.71 9.96
C CYS A 65 1.86 -5.93 9.58
N ASP A 66 1.03 -6.36 10.52
CA ASP A 66 0.22 -7.56 10.39
C ASP A 66 -1.11 -7.21 9.74
N ASP A 67 -1.58 -8.10 8.87
CA ASP A 67 -2.85 -7.95 8.17
C ASP A 67 -4.00 -7.73 9.17
N ILE A 68 -4.85 -6.77 8.87
CA ILE A 68 -6.07 -6.53 9.64
C ILE A 68 -7.13 -7.44 9.05
N ASN A 69 -7.64 -8.39 9.82
CA ASN A 69 -8.78 -9.17 9.37
C ASN A 69 -10.08 -8.40 9.60
N GLU A 70 -10.56 -7.67 8.60
CA GLU A 70 -11.77 -6.85 8.73
C GLU A 70 -13.05 -7.68 8.88
N CYS A 71 -13.02 -8.98 8.51
CA CYS A 71 -14.13 -9.90 8.68
C CYS A 71 -14.23 -10.46 10.12
N ALA A 72 -13.20 -10.27 10.95
CA ALA A 72 -13.15 -10.74 12.33
C ALA A 72 -13.39 -9.63 13.35
N ALA A 73 -13.77 -10.01 14.58
CA ALA A 73 -13.85 -9.07 15.70
C ALA A 73 -12.45 -8.47 15.99
N PRO A 74 -12.34 -7.17 16.32
CA PRO A 74 -13.43 -6.27 16.70
C PRO A 74 -14.07 -5.47 15.56
N LEU A 75 -13.50 -5.48 14.34
CA LEU A 75 -14.01 -4.66 13.23
C LEU A 75 -15.28 -5.24 12.61
N LYS A 76 -15.26 -6.55 12.31
CA LYS A 76 -16.34 -7.34 11.71
C LYS A 76 -17.24 -6.53 10.77
N VAL A 77 -16.74 -6.23 9.58
CA VAL A 77 -17.45 -5.45 8.58
C VAL A 77 -18.81 -6.10 8.23
N SER A 78 -19.82 -5.25 8.08
CA SER A 78 -21.14 -5.65 7.63
C SER A 78 -21.23 -5.64 6.10
N CYS A 79 -21.26 -6.84 5.51
CA CYS A 79 -21.53 -7.05 4.08
C CYS A 79 -23.03 -7.03 3.75
N GLY A 80 -23.90 -6.90 4.76
CA GLY A 80 -25.35 -6.92 4.59
C GLY A 80 -25.90 -8.35 4.55
N LYS A 81 -27.21 -8.46 4.29
CA LYS A 81 -27.89 -9.76 4.25
C LYS A 81 -27.51 -10.55 3.00
N PHE A 82 -27.40 -11.87 3.17
CA PHE A 82 -27.10 -12.82 2.08
C PHE A 82 -25.77 -12.53 1.37
N ALA A 83 -24.81 -12.02 2.13
CA ALA A 83 -23.47 -11.75 1.69
C ALA A 83 -22.47 -12.24 2.73
N ASP A 84 -21.34 -12.70 2.23
CA ASP A 84 -20.22 -13.21 3.03
C ASP A 84 -19.03 -12.26 2.92
N CYS A 85 -18.30 -12.08 4.02
CA CYS A 85 -17.06 -11.32 4.05
C CYS A 85 -15.88 -12.25 3.85
N GLU A 86 -15.01 -11.92 2.90
CA GLU A 86 -13.76 -12.64 2.64
C GLU A 86 -12.57 -11.71 2.88
N ASN A 87 -11.71 -12.10 3.82
CA ASN A 87 -10.48 -11.38 4.15
C ASN A 87 -9.40 -11.67 3.13
N THR A 88 -8.61 -10.66 2.77
CA THR A 88 -7.45 -10.77 1.87
C THR A 88 -6.27 -10.01 2.45
N GLU A 89 -5.05 -10.24 1.94
CA GLU A 89 -3.90 -9.48 2.42
C GLU A 89 -4.02 -7.99 2.07
N GLY A 90 -4.14 -7.16 3.10
CA GLY A 90 -4.25 -5.70 3.05
C GLY A 90 -5.65 -5.16 2.70
N SER A 91 -6.67 -6.02 2.65
CA SER A 91 -8.04 -5.62 2.30
C SER A 91 -9.04 -6.75 2.60
N TYR A 92 -10.30 -6.51 2.31
CA TYR A 92 -11.34 -7.54 2.28
C TYR A 92 -12.30 -7.24 1.12
N TYR A 93 -13.20 -8.18 0.85
CA TYR A 93 -14.37 -7.90 0.03
C TYR A 93 -15.56 -8.73 0.48
N CYS A 94 -16.74 -8.26 0.11
CA CYS A 94 -18.01 -8.95 0.28
C CYS A 94 -18.40 -9.62 -1.02
N THR A 95 -18.96 -10.83 -0.94
CA THR A 95 -19.58 -11.55 -2.07
C THR A 95 -21.00 -11.93 -1.73
N CYS A 96 -21.88 -12.02 -2.73
CA CYS A 96 -23.22 -12.56 -2.50
C CYS A 96 -23.16 -14.06 -2.27
N SER A 97 -23.87 -14.52 -1.25
CA SER A 97 -23.99 -15.95 -0.95
C SER A 97 -24.68 -16.69 -2.12
N PRO A 98 -24.49 -18.01 -2.27
CA PRO A 98 -25.07 -18.78 -3.36
C PRO A 98 -26.60 -18.57 -3.50
N GLY A 99 -27.06 -18.32 -4.73
CA GLY A 99 -28.47 -18.02 -5.03
C GLY A 99 -28.82 -16.53 -4.97
N TYR A 100 -27.86 -15.67 -4.65
CA TYR A 100 -28.00 -14.21 -4.65
C TYR A 100 -26.99 -13.56 -5.61
N GLU A 101 -27.28 -12.36 -6.05
CA GLU A 101 -26.40 -11.56 -6.92
C GLU A 101 -26.59 -10.05 -6.68
N LEU A 102 -25.60 -9.28 -7.13
CA LEU A 102 -25.70 -7.83 -7.19
C LEU A 102 -26.55 -7.41 -8.37
N GLU A 103 -27.35 -6.35 -8.22
CA GLU A 103 -28.11 -5.76 -9.33
C GLU A 103 -27.20 -5.24 -10.44
N SER A 104 -26.00 -4.79 -10.09
CA SER A 104 -24.99 -4.30 -11.01
C SER A 104 -24.33 -5.42 -11.84
N GLY A 105 -24.60 -6.69 -11.53
CA GLY A 105 -23.89 -7.85 -12.10
C GLY A 105 -22.44 -7.98 -11.63
N GLY A 106 -21.99 -7.12 -10.71
CA GLY A 106 -20.69 -7.25 -10.06
C GLY A 106 -20.60 -8.51 -9.19
N LYS A 107 -19.39 -8.89 -8.81
CA LYS A 107 -19.13 -10.06 -7.95
C LYS A 107 -18.77 -9.69 -6.53
N ASN A 108 -17.99 -8.61 -6.38
CA ASN A 108 -17.42 -8.19 -5.12
C ASN A 108 -17.84 -6.74 -4.83
N PHE A 109 -18.00 -6.41 -3.55
CA PHE A 109 -18.30 -5.06 -3.07
C PHE A 109 -17.69 -4.86 -1.68
N SER A 110 -17.60 -3.63 -1.20
CA SER A 110 -16.83 -3.34 0.03
C SER A 110 -17.66 -3.44 1.31
N ASN A 111 -18.96 -3.14 1.27
CA ASN A 111 -19.88 -3.23 2.42
C ASN A 111 -21.33 -3.00 2.00
N GLU A 112 -22.27 -3.18 2.94
CA GLU A 112 -23.71 -3.03 2.68
C GLU A 112 -24.16 -1.62 2.25
N SER A 113 -23.36 -0.57 2.52
CA SER A 113 -23.67 0.78 2.07
C SER A 113 -23.34 1.00 0.59
N GLU A 114 -22.43 0.21 0.04
CA GLU A 114 -22.08 0.24 -1.37
C GLU A 114 -23.08 -0.55 -2.21
N ASN A 115 -23.40 -1.78 -1.77
CA ASN A 115 -24.25 -2.70 -2.51
C ASN A 115 -24.93 -3.72 -1.58
N THR A 116 -26.02 -4.33 -2.06
CA THR A 116 -26.74 -5.40 -1.35
C THR A 116 -27.10 -6.54 -2.30
N CYS A 117 -27.22 -7.74 -1.75
CA CYS A 117 -27.49 -8.97 -2.51
C CYS A 117 -28.99 -9.26 -2.63
N ARG A 118 -29.44 -9.58 -3.84
CA ARG A 118 -30.84 -9.93 -4.15
C ARG A 118 -30.92 -11.35 -4.72
N GLY A 119 -32.02 -12.04 -4.42
CA GLY A 119 -32.22 -13.42 -4.87
C GLY A 119 -32.37 -13.48 -6.40
N LYS A 120 -31.76 -14.48 -7.03
CA LYS A 120 -31.89 -14.69 -8.48
C LYS A 120 -33.34 -15.06 -8.80
N SER A 121 -34.06 -14.20 -9.54
CA SER A 121 -35.35 -14.59 -10.11
C SER A 121 -35.11 -15.77 -11.05
N ARG A 122 -35.72 -16.92 -10.76
CA ARG A 122 -35.71 -18.09 -11.64
C ARG A 122 -36.40 -17.72 -12.96
N ASN A 123 -35.64 -17.21 -13.92
CA ASN A 123 -36.10 -17.03 -15.29
C ASN A 123 -34.95 -17.30 -16.26
N SER A 124 -34.34 -18.48 -16.14
CA SER A 124 -33.28 -18.96 -17.04
C SER A 124 -33.36 -20.47 -17.33
N ASP A 125 -34.50 -21.09 -17.04
CA ASP A 125 -34.85 -22.40 -17.57
C ASP A 125 -35.88 -22.17 -18.69
N ALA A 126 -35.38 -21.77 -19.86
CA ALA A 126 -36.13 -21.81 -21.12
C ALA A 126 -35.99 -23.19 -21.75
#